data_AF-A0A1S2IZW4-F1
#
_entry.id   AF-A0A1S2IZW4-F1
#
_cell.length_a   1.000
_cell.length_b   1.000
_cell.length_c   1.000
_cell.angle_alpha   90.00
_cell.angle_beta   90.00
_cell.angle_gamma   90.00
#
_symmetry.space_group_name_H-M   'P 1'
#
loop_
_entity.id
_entity.type
_entity.pdbx_description
1 polymer ?
#
loop_
_entity_poly.entity_id
_entity_poly.type
_entity_poly.pdbx_seq_one_letter_code
_entity_poly.pdbx_strand_id
1 'polypeptide(L)'
;MTGTTPTTPTATRRPWLRRRHWSLGIVVLLLVVVALGYEYLSAPSTTQIGACRIVSGATPSEHSECAGDDLAGKDLSGRDLRLADLKGADLSGADLSGAILYGADLSGADLRGATFADSDLTQAKLTDAQLDDTDFTDAGINGMDVQGTVLAASQYSEWVDSDDPVLVTLTAGTQPGITDNSCEHREGLYYPGQNVVTCSLGTDANYDSRLSYGRTIELKQAPEITAPSVIRLRAGRTAMVQLRAESPFPAVVTAFSSPLPEGLVWNPDTQQISGTPAASAVGSRTLEFIADNGRQVRQQMTITITR
;
A
#
# COMPACT_ATOMS: atom_id res chain seq x y z
N MET A 1 8.99 36.63 98.83
CA MET A 1 9.29 35.27 99.34
C MET A 1 8.28 34.31 98.76
N THR A 2 8.79 33.32 98.01
CA THR A 2 8.35 31.90 97.84
C THR A 2 6.93 31.66 97.28
N GLY A 3 6.70 31.08 96.08
CA GLY A 3 7.21 29.79 95.54
C GLY A 3 6.39 28.63 96.15
N THR A 4 5.77 27.65 95.48
CA THR A 4 5.80 27.05 94.13
C THR A 4 4.58 26.10 93.99
N THR A 5 4.21 25.76 92.75
CA THR A 5 3.17 24.80 92.26
C THR A 5 3.36 23.33 92.72
N PRO A 6 2.33 22.44 92.62
CA PRO A 6 2.16 21.55 91.43
C PRO A 6 0.69 21.26 91.01
N THR A 7 0.28 21.55 89.77
CA THR A 7 0.01 20.65 88.59
C THR A 7 -1.05 19.54 88.73
N THR A 8 -2.16 19.74 88.00
CA THR A 8 -3.17 18.76 87.53
C THR A 8 -2.58 17.84 86.43
N PRO A 9 -3.23 16.70 86.10
CA PRO A 9 -4.03 16.73 84.86
C PRO A 9 -5.35 15.94 84.87
N THR A 10 -6.22 16.51 84.04
CA THR A 10 -7.61 16.25 83.70
C THR A 10 -7.82 14.93 82.95
N ALA A 11 -8.89 14.21 83.28
CA ALA A 11 -9.37 13.04 82.53
C ALA A 11 -9.93 13.45 81.14
N THR A 12 -9.38 12.86 80.08
CA THR A 12 -9.83 13.05 78.69
C THR A 12 -10.96 12.07 78.35
N ARG A 13 -12.17 12.60 78.15
CA ARG A 13 -13.29 11.85 77.53
C ARG A 13 -13.02 11.69 76.03
N ARG A 14 -12.98 10.45 75.55
CA ARG A 14 -12.93 10.10 74.12
C ARG A 14 -14.24 10.52 73.42
N PRO A 15 -14.20 11.23 72.29
CA PRO A 15 -15.40 11.49 71.49
C PRO A 15 -15.75 10.26 70.63
N TRP A 16 -17.03 9.89 70.67
CA TRP A 16 -17.61 8.81 69.88
C TRP A 16 -17.89 9.32 68.46
N LEU A 17 -17.16 8.83 67.45
CA LEU A 17 -17.56 9.00 66.07
C LEU A 17 -18.80 8.15 65.79
N ARG A 18 -19.97 8.78 65.65
CA ARG A 18 -21.15 8.13 65.02
C ARG A 18 -20.81 7.84 63.56
N ARG A 19 -20.53 6.57 63.24
CA ARG A 19 -20.49 6.09 61.85
C ARG A 19 -21.88 6.31 61.25
N ARG A 20 -22.05 7.33 60.41
CA ARG A 20 -23.23 7.43 59.54
C ARG A 20 -23.10 6.31 58.51
N HIS A 21 -23.80 5.21 58.74
CA HIS A 21 -23.97 4.17 57.73
C HIS A 21 -24.94 4.74 56.69
N TRP A 22 -24.42 5.13 55.54
CA TRP A 22 -25.26 5.39 54.38
C TRP A 22 -26.03 4.09 54.10
N SER A 23 -27.35 4.16 53.91
CA SER A 23 -28.07 2.95 53.47
C SER A 23 -27.45 2.51 52.15
N LEU A 24 -27.30 1.19 51.97
CA LEU A 24 -26.67 0.62 50.77
C LEU A 24 -27.29 1.22 49.49
N GLY A 25 -28.59 1.51 49.53
CA GLY A 25 -29.32 2.15 48.43
C GLY A 25 -28.86 3.57 48.07
N ILE A 26 -28.46 4.41 49.03
CA ILE A 26 -27.96 5.77 48.71
C ILE A 26 -26.55 5.71 48.11
N VAL A 27 -25.71 4.77 48.58
CA VAL A 27 -24.37 4.58 47.99
C VAL A 27 -24.50 4.06 46.56
N VAL A 28 -25.37 3.08 46.33
CA VAL A 28 -25.64 2.56 44.98
C VAL A 28 -26.21 3.66 44.07
N LEU A 29 -27.16 4.46 44.55
CA LEU A 29 -27.70 5.58 43.78
C LEU A 29 -26.62 6.61 43.41
N LEU A 30 -25.75 6.98 44.36
CA LEU A 30 -24.64 7.90 44.08
C LEU A 30 -23.65 7.31 43.09
N LEU A 31 -23.31 6.02 43.20
CA LEU A 31 -22.43 5.37 42.24
C LEU A 31 -23.06 5.32 40.85
N VAL A 32 -24.36 5.08 40.73
CA VAL A 32 -25.08 5.13 39.45
C VAL A 32 -25.10 6.55 38.88
N VAL A 33 -25.35 7.57 39.70
CA VAL A 33 -25.33 8.98 39.24
C VAL A 33 -23.93 9.41 38.82
N VAL A 34 -22.89 9.01 39.55
CA VAL A 34 -21.49 9.27 39.18
C VAL A 34 -21.12 8.49 37.92
N ALA A 35 -21.56 7.24 37.75
CA ALA A 35 -21.31 6.46 36.55
C ALA A 35 -21.99 7.07 35.31
N LEU A 36 -23.28 7.42 35.42
CA LEU A 36 -24.03 8.09 34.34
C LEU A 36 -23.48 9.49 34.06
N GLY A 37 -23.10 10.23 35.09
CA GLY A 37 -22.44 11.53 34.94
C GLY A 37 -21.07 11.41 34.27
N TYR A 38 -20.30 10.38 34.63
CA TYR A 38 -19.01 10.09 33.99
C TYR A 38 -19.21 9.72 32.52
N GLU A 39 -20.11 8.78 32.20
CA GLU A 39 -20.45 8.41 30.82
C GLU A 39 -20.89 9.62 29.98
N TYR A 40 -21.69 10.52 30.56
CA TYR A 40 -22.17 11.72 29.86
C TYR A 40 -21.06 12.77 29.66
N LEU A 41 -20.18 12.97 30.65
CA LEU A 41 -19.05 13.90 30.53
C LEU A 41 -17.88 13.32 29.71
N SER A 42 -17.75 12.00 29.58
CA SER A 42 -16.72 11.33 28.80
C SER A 42 -17.13 11.03 27.35
N ALA A 43 -18.40 11.27 26.98
CA ALA A 43 -18.85 11.08 25.61
C ALA A 43 -18.13 12.07 24.67
N PRO A 44 -17.51 11.62 23.57
CA PRO A 44 -16.83 12.50 22.64
C PRO A 44 -17.83 13.47 22.00
N SER A 45 -17.41 14.74 21.83
CA SER A 45 -18.24 15.73 21.12
C SER A 45 -18.38 15.32 19.65
N THR A 46 -19.59 14.95 19.24
CA THR A 46 -19.87 14.60 17.84
C THR A 46 -20.32 15.83 17.06
N THR A 47 -19.72 16.05 15.89
CA THR A 47 -20.15 17.08 14.93
C THR A 47 -20.59 16.41 13.64
N GLN A 48 -21.68 16.88 13.02
CA GLN A 48 -22.16 16.34 11.75
C GLN A 48 -21.88 17.34 10.62
N ILE A 49 -21.21 16.88 9.56
CA ILE A 49 -20.92 17.66 8.35
C ILE A 49 -21.38 16.83 7.15
N GLY A 50 -22.46 17.25 6.51
CA GLY A 50 -23.14 16.40 5.53
C GLY A 50 -23.65 15.11 6.17
N ALA A 51 -23.31 13.97 5.57
CA ALA A 51 -23.58 12.64 6.14
C ALA A 51 -22.51 12.19 7.15
N CYS A 52 -21.33 12.80 7.11
CA CYS A 52 -20.18 12.41 7.93
C CYS A 52 -20.38 12.83 9.39
N ARG A 53 -20.25 11.85 10.28
CA ARG A 53 -20.26 12.04 11.72
C ARG A 53 -18.83 12.06 12.24
N ILE A 54 -18.37 13.23 12.63
CA ILE A 54 -17.04 13.47 13.17
C ILE A 54 -17.03 13.18 14.67
N VAL A 55 -16.09 12.35 15.11
CA VAL A 55 -15.87 11.98 16.51
C VAL A 55 -14.49 12.46 16.95
N SER A 56 -14.44 13.47 17.82
CA SER A 56 -13.18 13.95 18.38
C SER A 56 -12.58 12.97 19.39
N GLY A 57 -11.25 12.94 19.50
CA GLY A 57 -10.55 12.06 20.45
C GLY A 57 -10.41 10.61 19.97
N ALA A 58 -10.50 10.39 18.65
CA ALA A 58 -10.69 9.07 18.07
C ALA A 58 -9.63 8.04 18.51
N THR A 59 -10.12 6.84 18.83
CA THR A 59 -9.32 5.63 19.05
C THR A 59 -9.56 4.66 17.89
N PRO A 60 -8.75 3.60 17.71
CA PRO A 60 -9.02 2.62 16.66
C PRO A 60 -10.45 2.03 16.70
N SER A 61 -11.07 1.95 17.88
CA SER A 61 -12.45 1.45 18.06
C SER A 61 -13.53 2.52 17.96
N GLU A 62 -13.19 3.81 18.00
CA GLU A 62 -14.13 4.92 17.97
C GLU A 62 -13.54 6.03 17.10
N HIS A 63 -13.79 5.97 15.79
CA HIS A 63 -13.33 6.94 14.82
C HIS A 63 -14.49 7.46 13.96
N SER A 64 -14.21 8.46 13.13
CA SER A 64 -15.19 9.01 12.19
C SER A 64 -15.33 8.04 11.00
N GLU A 65 -16.56 7.64 10.69
CA GLU A 65 -16.89 6.73 9.57
C GLU A 65 -17.58 7.55 8.48
N CYS A 66 -16.84 7.91 7.44
CA CYS A 66 -17.26 8.84 6.39
C CYS A 66 -16.88 8.35 4.98
N ALA A 67 -16.73 7.03 4.83
CA ALA A 67 -16.37 6.40 3.56
C ALA A 67 -17.43 6.67 2.48
N GLY A 68 -17.00 7.16 1.32
CA GLY A 68 -17.86 7.49 0.19
C GLY A 68 -18.79 8.69 0.39
N ASP A 69 -18.64 9.44 1.49
CA ASP A 69 -19.47 10.62 1.74
C ASP A 69 -19.14 11.78 0.78
N ASP A 70 -20.16 12.58 0.46
CA ASP A 70 -20.00 13.87 -0.22
C ASP A 70 -19.64 14.96 0.80
N LEU A 71 -18.36 15.31 0.80
CA LEU A 71 -17.74 16.35 1.60
C LEU A 71 -17.09 17.43 0.72
N ALA A 72 -17.50 17.52 -0.54
CA ALA A 72 -16.97 18.50 -1.48
C ALA A 72 -17.18 19.93 -0.97
N GLY A 73 -16.11 20.72 -0.98
CA GLY A 73 -16.10 22.12 -0.55
C GLY A 73 -16.47 22.36 0.93
N LYS A 74 -16.49 21.32 1.77
CA LYS A 74 -16.84 21.47 3.19
C LYS A 74 -15.67 22.03 4.00
N ASP A 75 -16.01 22.76 5.05
CA ASP A 75 -15.07 23.21 6.07
C ASP A 75 -14.89 22.13 7.15
N LEU A 76 -13.75 21.45 7.06
CA LEU A 76 -13.24 20.45 7.99
C LEU A 76 -12.00 20.98 8.73
N SER A 77 -11.79 22.29 8.74
CA SER A 77 -10.61 22.92 9.35
C SER A 77 -10.56 22.66 10.86
N GLY A 78 -9.36 22.37 11.37
CA GLY A 78 -9.09 22.10 12.78
C GLY A 78 -9.79 20.86 13.36
N ARG A 79 -10.43 20.02 12.52
CA ARG A 79 -11.17 18.85 13.01
C ARG A 79 -10.22 17.73 13.38
N ASP A 80 -10.56 17.03 14.45
CA ASP A 80 -9.91 15.77 14.82
C ASP A 80 -10.54 14.64 14.01
N LEU A 81 -9.83 14.19 12.97
CA LEU A 81 -10.18 13.12 12.04
C LEU A 81 -9.18 11.96 12.14
N ARG A 82 -8.51 11.81 13.29
CA ARG A 82 -7.56 10.72 13.49
C ARG A 82 -8.22 9.38 13.25
N LEU A 83 -7.53 8.51 12.52
CA LEU A 83 -8.00 7.17 12.16
C LEU A 83 -9.36 7.15 11.43
N ALA A 84 -9.83 8.29 10.91
CA ALA A 84 -11.10 8.35 10.22
C ALA A 84 -11.07 7.46 8.96
N ASP A 85 -12.18 6.79 8.70
CA ASP A 85 -12.43 6.13 7.42
C ASP A 85 -13.04 7.15 6.46
N LEU A 86 -12.23 7.63 5.53
CA LEU A 86 -12.60 8.58 4.47
C LEU A 86 -12.40 7.93 3.09
N LYS A 87 -12.38 6.59 3.04
CA LYS A 87 -12.10 5.83 1.82
C LYS A 87 -13.12 6.20 0.73
N GLY A 88 -12.61 6.63 -0.43
CA GLY A 88 -13.44 7.00 -1.58
C GLY A 88 -14.39 8.18 -1.35
N ALA A 89 -14.24 8.94 -0.26
CA ALA A 89 -15.03 10.15 -0.05
C ALA A 89 -14.73 11.21 -1.12
N ASP A 90 -15.72 12.02 -1.45
CA ASP A 90 -15.51 13.24 -2.26
C ASP A 90 -15.16 14.38 -1.32
N LEU A 91 -13.88 14.76 -1.30
CA LEU A 91 -13.33 15.87 -0.53
C LEU A 91 -12.82 16.98 -1.48
N SER A 92 -13.29 17.00 -2.73
CA SER A 92 -12.84 17.96 -3.72
C SER A 92 -13.09 19.40 -3.24
N GLY A 93 -12.05 20.23 -3.25
CA GLY A 93 -12.10 21.60 -2.75
C GLY A 93 -12.38 21.77 -1.25
N ALA A 94 -12.37 20.70 -0.45
CA ALA A 94 -12.60 20.79 0.99
C ALA A 94 -11.44 21.49 1.71
N ASP A 95 -11.77 22.24 2.76
CA ASP A 95 -10.79 22.87 3.64
C ASP A 95 -10.52 21.95 4.84
N LEU A 96 -9.34 21.33 4.88
CA LEU A 96 -8.84 20.48 5.96
C LEU A 96 -7.68 21.16 6.71
N SER A 97 -7.58 22.50 6.64
CA SER A 97 -6.48 23.25 7.25
C SER A 97 -6.44 23.02 8.76
N GLY A 98 -5.26 22.67 9.30
CA GLY A 98 -5.05 22.36 10.71
C GLY A 98 -5.79 21.11 11.22
N ALA A 99 -6.41 20.31 10.34
CA ALA A 99 -7.06 19.07 10.75
C ALA A 99 -6.02 18.03 11.22
N ILE A 100 -6.43 17.15 12.13
CA ILE A 100 -5.59 16.03 12.61
C ILE A 100 -6.06 14.77 11.91
N LEU A 101 -5.30 14.28 10.94
CA LEU A 101 -5.60 13.12 10.09
C LEU A 101 -4.65 11.95 10.35
N TYR A 102 -3.97 11.94 11.51
CA TYR A 102 -3.04 10.88 11.88
C TYR A 102 -3.67 9.50 11.68
N GLY A 103 -3.07 8.69 10.81
CA GLY A 103 -3.51 7.33 10.49
C GLY A 103 -4.88 7.21 9.79
N ALA A 104 -5.46 8.30 9.29
CA ALA A 104 -6.72 8.27 8.55
C ALA A 104 -6.58 7.50 7.23
N ASP A 105 -7.65 6.85 6.78
CA ASP A 105 -7.71 6.14 5.51
C ASP A 105 -8.45 6.99 4.47
N LEU A 106 -7.69 7.61 3.56
CA LEU A 106 -8.18 8.43 2.44
C LEU A 106 -8.01 7.67 1.10
N SER A 107 -7.88 6.34 1.14
CA SER A 107 -7.60 5.57 -0.07
C SER A 107 -8.69 5.77 -1.13
N GLY A 108 -8.30 6.10 -2.36
CA GLY A 108 -9.21 6.36 -3.47
C GLY A 108 -10.11 7.59 -3.31
N ALA A 109 -9.90 8.45 -2.31
CA ALA A 109 -10.66 9.68 -2.14
C ALA A 109 -10.37 10.68 -3.27
N ASP A 110 -11.35 11.52 -3.57
CA ASP A 110 -11.17 12.68 -4.45
C ASP A 110 -10.77 13.88 -3.60
N LEU A 111 -9.50 14.31 -3.69
CA LEU A 111 -8.93 15.41 -2.91
C LEU A 111 -8.56 16.59 -3.81
N ARG A 112 -9.08 16.63 -5.04
CA ARG A 112 -8.68 17.65 -6.02
C ARG A 112 -9.02 19.04 -5.52
N GLY A 113 -8.03 19.92 -5.47
CA GLY A 113 -8.15 21.28 -4.94
C GLY A 113 -8.40 21.38 -3.43
N ALA A 114 -8.32 20.29 -2.67
CA ALA A 114 -8.46 20.33 -1.21
C ALA A 114 -7.23 21.01 -0.56
N THR A 115 -7.42 21.59 0.63
CA THR A 115 -6.35 22.25 1.38
C THR A 115 -6.04 21.50 2.67
N PHE A 116 -4.81 21.02 2.81
CA PHE A 116 -4.25 20.37 4.00
C PHE A 116 -3.28 21.27 4.76
N ALA A 117 -3.38 22.60 4.59
CA ALA A 117 -2.45 23.54 5.18
C ALA A 117 -2.34 23.35 6.71
N ASP A 118 -1.14 23.28 7.28
CA ASP A 118 -0.90 23.07 8.72
C ASP A 118 -1.53 21.77 9.31
N SER A 119 -2.00 20.84 8.49
CA SER A 119 -2.63 19.59 8.95
C SER A 119 -1.60 18.52 9.33
N ASP A 120 -2.04 17.51 10.08
CA ASP A 120 -1.23 16.32 10.39
C ASP A 120 -1.72 15.10 9.62
N LEU A 121 -1.05 14.76 8.51
CA LEU A 121 -1.27 13.57 7.68
C LEU A 121 -0.32 12.41 8.04
N THR A 122 0.35 12.48 9.19
CA THR A 122 1.30 11.44 9.62
C THR A 122 0.62 10.06 9.61
N GLN A 123 1.22 9.09 8.91
CA GLN A 123 0.69 7.74 8.72
C GLN A 123 -0.68 7.63 8.02
N ALA A 124 -1.20 8.71 7.44
CA ALA A 124 -2.42 8.65 6.63
C ALA A 124 -2.20 7.82 5.36
N LYS A 125 -3.25 7.17 4.86
CA LYS A 125 -3.21 6.39 3.62
C LYS A 125 -3.92 7.15 2.50
N LEU A 126 -3.18 7.52 1.46
CA LEU A 126 -3.70 8.20 0.27
C LEU A 126 -3.59 7.28 -0.96
N THR A 127 -3.52 5.96 -0.77
CA THR A 127 -3.36 5.02 -1.89
C THR A 127 -4.44 5.27 -2.96
N ASP A 128 -4.03 5.48 -4.20
CA ASP A 128 -4.88 5.77 -5.36
C ASP A 128 -5.79 7.03 -5.22
N ALA A 129 -5.53 7.92 -4.26
CA ALA A 129 -6.27 9.17 -4.12
C ALA A 129 -5.94 10.17 -5.25
N GLN A 130 -6.91 11.02 -5.61
CA GLN A 130 -6.73 12.06 -6.62
C GLN A 130 -6.27 13.36 -5.97
N LEU A 131 -5.04 13.82 -6.27
CA LEU A 131 -4.38 14.95 -5.59
C LEU A 131 -4.11 16.16 -6.51
N ASP A 132 -4.86 16.30 -7.61
CA ASP A 132 -4.69 17.43 -8.52
C ASP A 132 -4.96 18.74 -7.77
N ASP A 133 -4.02 19.69 -7.82
CA ASP A 133 -4.11 20.98 -7.15
C ASP A 133 -4.31 20.93 -5.61
N THR A 134 -4.05 19.79 -4.96
CA THR A 134 -4.14 19.66 -3.49
C THR A 134 -2.99 20.39 -2.81
N ASP A 135 -3.28 21.20 -1.79
CA ASP A 135 -2.30 21.99 -1.07
C ASP A 135 -1.83 21.30 0.22
N PHE A 136 -0.53 21.05 0.35
CA PHE A 136 0.14 20.43 1.49
C PHE A 136 1.01 21.41 2.29
N THR A 137 0.77 22.73 2.18
CA THR A 137 1.58 23.76 2.84
C THR A 137 1.69 23.50 4.33
N ASP A 138 2.91 23.36 4.85
CA ASP A 138 3.17 23.06 6.27
C ASP A 138 2.45 21.81 6.82
N ALA A 139 2.03 20.88 5.95
CA ALA A 139 1.40 19.63 6.37
C ALA A 139 2.43 18.60 6.85
N GLY A 140 2.16 17.92 7.96
CA GLY A 140 2.96 16.80 8.45
C GLY A 140 2.71 15.52 7.65
N ILE A 141 3.69 15.04 6.89
CA ILE A 141 3.53 13.92 5.93
C ILE A 141 4.27 12.63 6.33
N ASN A 142 4.77 12.55 7.57
CA ASN A 142 5.64 11.47 7.99
C ASN A 142 4.95 10.10 7.91
N GLY A 143 5.51 9.18 7.12
CA GLY A 143 4.97 7.83 6.96
C GLY A 143 3.62 7.76 6.23
N MET A 144 3.17 8.85 5.60
CA MET A 144 2.00 8.87 4.74
C MET A 144 2.20 7.93 3.54
N ASP A 145 1.18 7.16 3.16
CA ASP A 145 1.24 6.31 1.97
C ASP A 145 0.67 7.06 0.76
N VAL A 146 1.48 7.21 -0.28
CA VAL A 146 1.16 7.95 -1.51
C VAL A 146 1.15 7.06 -2.75
N GLN A 147 1.16 5.73 -2.60
CA GLN A 147 1.14 4.81 -3.74
C GLN A 147 -0.02 5.08 -4.69
N GLY A 148 0.24 5.06 -5.99
CA GLY A 148 -0.81 5.30 -7.00
C GLY A 148 -1.24 6.76 -7.16
N THR A 149 -0.77 7.67 -6.30
CA THR A 149 -1.04 9.11 -6.44
C THR A 149 -0.09 9.76 -7.43
N VAL A 150 -0.42 11.00 -7.84
CA VAL A 150 0.47 11.82 -8.66
C VAL A 150 1.77 12.19 -7.94
N LEU A 151 1.78 12.32 -6.60
CA LEU A 151 3.00 12.60 -5.80
C LEU A 151 4.04 11.49 -5.93
N ALA A 152 3.58 10.24 -6.03
CA ALA A 152 4.44 9.08 -6.21
C ALA A 152 4.64 8.68 -7.67
N ALA A 153 3.87 9.28 -8.59
CA ALA A 153 3.64 8.94 -9.98
C ALA A 153 3.65 7.45 -10.34
N SER A 154 2.63 7.06 -11.08
CA SER A 154 2.34 5.67 -11.47
C SER A 154 3.56 4.86 -11.91
N GLN A 155 3.47 3.54 -11.71
CA GLN A 155 4.48 2.57 -12.12
C GLN A 155 4.91 2.80 -13.58
N TYR A 156 6.22 2.79 -13.83
CA TYR A 156 6.75 2.87 -15.19
C TYR A 156 6.77 1.46 -15.79
N SER A 157 6.23 1.29 -16.99
CA SER A 157 6.35 0.03 -17.71
C SER A 157 6.55 0.24 -19.20
N GLU A 158 7.63 -0.32 -19.75
CA GLU A 158 7.97 -0.23 -21.16
C GLU A 158 8.55 -1.55 -21.67
N TRP A 159 8.33 -1.85 -22.96
CA TRP A 159 8.96 -2.98 -23.63
C TRP A 159 10.30 -2.57 -24.25
N VAL A 160 11.33 -3.37 -24.01
CA VAL A 160 12.68 -3.18 -24.54
C VAL A 160 13.13 -4.40 -25.35
N ASP A 161 13.95 -4.19 -26.37
CA ASP A 161 14.36 -5.24 -27.32
C ASP A 161 15.81 -5.75 -27.09
N SER A 162 16.57 -5.20 -26.13
CA SER A 162 17.92 -5.65 -25.79
C SER A 162 18.16 -5.76 -24.28
N ASP A 163 19.25 -6.44 -23.90
CA ASP A 163 19.73 -6.56 -22.51
C ASP A 163 20.42 -5.29 -22.00
N ASP A 164 20.63 -4.31 -22.87
CA ASP A 164 21.30 -3.06 -22.52
C ASP A 164 20.42 -2.22 -21.60
N PRO A 165 21.02 -1.46 -20.67
CA PRO A 165 20.24 -0.61 -19.79
C PRO A 165 19.59 0.54 -20.58
N VAL A 166 18.34 0.85 -20.26
CA VAL A 166 17.57 1.93 -20.89
C VAL A 166 17.52 3.14 -19.95
N LEU A 167 17.64 4.33 -20.53
CA LEU A 167 17.48 5.58 -19.81
C LEU A 167 15.99 5.80 -19.54
N VAL A 168 15.62 5.81 -18.25
CA VAL A 168 14.27 6.09 -17.79
C VAL A 168 14.26 7.43 -17.08
N THR A 169 13.35 8.31 -17.49
CA THR A 169 13.04 9.56 -16.78
C THR A 169 11.78 9.34 -15.96
N LEU A 170 11.95 9.29 -14.65
CA LEU A 170 10.85 9.30 -13.71
C LEU A 170 10.35 10.74 -13.54
N THR A 171 9.05 10.91 -13.76
CA THR A 171 8.33 12.13 -13.40
C THR A 171 7.43 11.86 -12.22
N ALA A 172 7.21 12.87 -11.37
CA ALA A 172 6.25 12.86 -10.27
C ALA A 172 5.57 14.22 -10.16
N GLY A 173 4.43 14.26 -9.47
CA GLY A 173 3.63 15.46 -9.26
C GLY A 173 4.33 16.48 -8.38
N THR A 174 4.04 17.74 -8.69
CA THR A 174 4.24 18.88 -7.79
C THR A 174 2.89 19.32 -7.25
N GLN A 175 2.85 19.58 -5.95
CA GLN A 175 1.69 20.08 -5.24
C GLN A 175 2.14 21.31 -4.44
N PRO A 176 1.27 22.32 -4.25
CA PRO A 176 1.55 23.39 -3.29
C PRO A 176 1.97 22.80 -1.93
N GLY A 177 2.98 23.42 -1.30
CA GLY A 177 3.52 22.96 -0.01
C GLY A 177 4.49 21.78 -0.04
N ILE A 178 4.56 21.01 -1.14
CA ILE A 178 5.63 20.04 -1.35
C ILE A 178 6.88 20.79 -1.78
N THR A 179 7.92 20.76 -0.96
CA THR A 179 9.13 21.56 -1.15
C THR A 179 10.27 20.80 -1.81
N ASP A 180 10.27 19.47 -1.72
CA ASP A 180 11.19 18.59 -2.42
C ASP A 180 10.46 17.29 -2.82
N ASN A 181 10.56 16.90 -4.08
CA ASN A 181 10.21 15.57 -4.55
C ASN A 181 11.38 15.02 -5.36
N SER A 182 12.17 14.12 -4.78
CA SER A 182 13.41 13.63 -5.39
C SER A 182 13.21 12.84 -6.69
N CYS A 183 11.96 12.56 -7.06
CA CYS A 183 11.57 11.85 -8.27
C CYS A 183 10.69 12.69 -9.22
N GLU A 184 10.62 14.01 -9.01
CA GLU A 184 9.95 14.94 -9.93
C GLU A 184 10.55 14.89 -11.34
N HIS A 185 11.88 14.84 -11.45
CA HIS A 185 12.64 14.71 -12.70
C HIS A 185 13.91 13.89 -12.46
N ARG A 186 13.76 12.60 -12.17
CA ARG A 186 14.90 11.72 -11.92
C ARG A 186 15.21 10.86 -13.13
N GLU A 187 16.44 10.96 -13.63
CA GLU A 187 16.94 10.10 -14.70
C GLU A 187 17.83 8.99 -14.16
N GLY A 188 17.74 7.80 -14.75
CA GLY A 188 18.58 6.66 -14.39
C GLY A 188 18.63 5.61 -15.51
N LEU A 189 19.73 4.86 -15.53
CA LEU A 189 19.88 3.69 -16.39
C LEU A 189 19.40 2.45 -15.65
N TYR A 190 18.46 1.72 -16.24
CA TYR A 190 17.87 0.53 -15.63
C TYR A 190 17.95 -0.66 -16.59
N TYR A 191 18.29 -1.82 -16.04
CA TYR A 191 18.30 -3.08 -16.81
C TYR A 191 16.89 -3.67 -16.91
N PRO A 192 16.63 -4.48 -17.96
CA PRO A 192 15.40 -5.25 -18.05
C PRO A 192 15.07 -6.03 -16.76
N GLY A 193 13.80 -6.01 -16.36
CA GLY A 193 13.32 -6.61 -15.12
C GLY A 193 12.60 -5.62 -14.19
N GLN A 194 12.38 -6.05 -12.95
CA GLN A 194 11.78 -5.24 -11.91
C GLN A 194 12.85 -4.50 -11.11
N ASN A 195 12.77 -3.17 -11.11
CA ASN A 195 13.67 -2.29 -10.39
C ASN A 195 12.87 -1.47 -9.37
N VAL A 196 13.38 -1.32 -8.15
CA VAL A 196 12.77 -0.48 -7.11
C VAL A 196 13.62 0.76 -6.90
N VAL A 197 12.98 1.93 -7.00
CA VAL A 197 13.59 3.24 -6.82
C VAL A 197 13.02 3.89 -5.58
N THR A 198 13.88 4.21 -4.61
CA THR A 198 13.47 5.00 -3.44
C THR A 198 13.49 6.50 -3.78
N CYS A 199 12.41 7.18 -3.44
CA CYS A 199 12.18 8.60 -3.60
C CYS A 199 11.89 9.24 -2.24
N SER A 200 12.12 10.55 -2.10
CA SER A 200 11.74 11.34 -0.93
C SER A 200 10.80 12.48 -1.28
N LEU A 201 9.88 12.77 -0.36
CA LEU A 201 9.05 13.98 -0.33
C LEU A 201 9.38 14.80 0.91
N GLY A 202 9.31 16.12 0.80
CA GLY A 202 9.43 17.06 1.92
C GLY A 202 8.35 18.14 1.90
N THR A 203 7.98 18.61 3.09
CA THR A 203 7.20 19.84 3.32
C THR A 203 7.95 20.76 4.28
N ASP A 204 7.52 22.02 4.38
CA ASP A 204 8.09 23.01 5.32
C ASP A 204 7.49 22.94 6.74
N ALA A 205 6.71 21.89 7.02
CA ALA A 205 6.08 21.70 8.32
C ALA A 205 7.10 21.71 9.47
N ASN A 206 6.68 22.21 10.63
CA ASN A 206 7.48 22.15 11.85
C ASN A 206 7.80 20.67 12.15
N TYR A 207 9.09 20.34 12.33
CA TYR A 207 9.66 18.99 12.48
C TYR A 207 9.87 18.23 11.16
N ASP A 208 11.13 18.21 10.68
CA ASP A 208 11.70 17.50 9.50
C ASP A 208 10.70 16.52 8.84
N SER A 209 9.76 17.09 8.08
CA SER A 209 8.61 16.35 7.55
C SER A 209 9.01 15.76 6.22
N ARG A 210 9.61 14.56 6.32
CA ARG A 210 10.11 13.82 5.18
C ARG A 210 9.47 12.45 5.08
N LEU A 211 9.08 12.10 3.87
CA LEU A 211 8.52 10.81 3.54
C LEU A 211 9.42 10.11 2.52
N SER A 212 9.81 8.87 2.81
CA SER A 212 10.48 8.00 1.85
C SER A 212 9.49 7.00 1.28
N TYR A 213 9.43 6.88 -0.04
CA TYR A 213 8.50 5.99 -0.74
C TYR A 213 9.20 5.25 -1.89
N GLY A 214 8.73 4.04 -2.20
CA GLY A 214 9.27 3.21 -3.27
C GLY A 214 8.46 3.35 -4.56
N ARG A 215 9.15 3.41 -5.70
CA ARG A 215 8.57 3.33 -7.04
C ARG A 215 9.07 2.07 -7.74
N THR A 216 8.19 1.41 -8.47
CA THR A 216 8.54 0.24 -9.28
C THR A 216 8.69 0.67 -10.74
N ILE A 217 9.82 0.29 -11.34
CA ILE A 217 10.09 0.40 -12.77
C ILE A 217 10.13 -1.01 -13.33
N GLU A 218 9.26 -1.29 -14.30
CA GLU A 218 9.21 -2.57 -15.01
C GLU A 218 9.65 -2.41 -16.46
N LEU A 219 10.90 -2.76 -16.76
CA LEU A 219 11.40 -2.83 -18.12
C LEU A 219 11.17 -4.24 -18.66
N LYS A 220 10.07 -4.41 -19.41
CA LYS A 220 9.62 -5.69 -19.95
C LYS A 220 10.46 -6.08 -21.15
N GLN A 221 10.92 -7.32 -21.16
CA GLN A 221 11.67 -7.87 -22.29
C GLN A 221 10.97 -9.12 -22.79
N ALA A 222 10.89 -9.25 -24.10
CA ALA A 222 10.35 -10.45 -24.73
C ALA A 222 11.21 -11.68 -24.32
N PRO A 223 10.62 -12.87 -24.24
CA PRO A 223 11.37 -14.05 -23.85
C PRO A 223 12.34 -14.48 -24.94
N GLU A 224 13.57 -14.80 -24.54
CA GLU A 224 14.55 -15.42 -25.42
C GLU A 224 14.37 -16.94 -25.40
N ILE A 225 14.18 -17.55 -26.57
CA ILE A 225 14.02 -19.01 -26.67
C ILE A 225 15.38 -19.64 -26.91
N THR A 226 15.85 -20.38 -25.91
CA THR A 226 17.06 -21.20 -26.00
C THR A 226 16.67 -22.63 -26.36
N ALA A 227 16.66 -22.92 -27.66
CA ALA A 227 16.41 -24.26 -28.21
C ALA A 227 17.31 -24.59 -29.41
N PRO A 228 17.66 -25.87 -29.65
CA PRO A 228 18.39 -26.25 -30.85
C PRO A 228 17.53 -26.02 -32.10
N SER A 229 18.09 -25.41 -33.15
CA SER A 229 17.38 -25.23 -34.43
C SER A 229 17.14 -26.57 -35.16
N VAL A 230 17.98 -27.57 -34.89
CA VAL A 230 17.86 -28.93 -35.46
C VAL A 230 18.16 -29.97 -34.39
N ILE A 231 17.28 -30.97 -34.28
CA ILE A 231 17.44 -32.12 -33.40
C ILE A 231 17.45 -33.40 -34.22
N ARG A 232 18.40 -34.28 -33.95
CA ARG A 232 18.49 -35.60 -34.59
C ARG A 232 18.22 -36.70 -33.59
N LEU A 233 17.18 -37.49 -33.85
CA LEU A 233 16.73 -38.60 -33.02
C LEU A 233 16.80 -39.92 -33.80
N ARG A 234 16.76 -41.05 -33.09
CA ARG A 234 16.65 -42.38 -33.70
C ARG A 234 15.36 -43.06 -33.29
N ALA A 235 14.67 -43.68 -34.25
CA ALA A 235 13.50 -44.49 -33.97
C ALA A 235 13.83 -45.61 -32.97
N GLY A 236 12.93 -45.86 -32.02
CA GLY A 236 13.11 -46.88 -30.99
C GLY A 236 14.10 -46.55 -29.88
N ARG A 237 14.72 -45.35 -29.87
CA ARG A 237 15.56 -44.89 -28.75
C ARG A 237 14.87 -43.77 -27.97
N THR A 238 14.90 -43.86 -26.65
CA THR A 238 14.40 -42.79 -25.78
C THR A 238 15.17 -41.50 -26.05
N ALA A 239 14.42 -40.41 -26.17
CA ALA A 239 14.91 -39.06 -26.40
C ALA A 239 14.34 -38.12 -25.34
N MET A 240 15.13 -37.11 -24.99
CA MET A 240 14.73 -35.99 -24.16
C MET A 240 15.32 -34.71 -24.75
N VAL A 241 14.47 -33.71 -24.90
CA VAL A 241 14.83 -32.38 -25.40
C VAL A 241 14.28 -31.36 -24.42
N GLN A 242 15.16 -30.61 -23.78
CA GLN A 242 14.78 -29.47 -22.96
C GLN A 242 14.60 -28.25 -23.86
N LEU A 243 13.47 -27.56 -23.70
CA LEU A 243 13.27 -26.22 -24.22
C LEU A 243 13.34 -25.25 -23.05
N ARG A 244 13.92 -24.07 -23.25
CA ARG A 244 13.95 -23.00 -22.26
C ARG A 244 13.54 -21.70 -22.93
N ALA A 245 12.69 -20.94 -22.25
CA ALA A 245 12.44 -19.54 -22.53
C ALA A 245 12.98 -18.75 -21.35
N GLU A 246 14.00 -17.93 -21.57
CA GLU A 246 14.61 -17.08 -20.54
C GLU A 246 14.04 -15.67 -20.67
N SER A 247 13.68 -15.07 -19.55
CA SER A 247 13.22 -13.69 -19.47
C SER A 247 13.36 -13.20 -18.03
N PRO A 248 13.57 -11.89 -17.80
CA PRO A 248 13.47 -11.29 -16.48
C PRO A 248 12.08 -11.48 -15.84
N PHE A 249 11.07 -11.83 -16.65
CA PHE A 249 9.71 -12.16 -16.23
C PHE A 249 9.41 -13.63 -16.56
N PRO A 250 8.57 -14.33 -15.79
CA PRO A 250 8.23 -15.72 -16.10
C PRO A 250 7.67 -15.88 -17.52
N ALA A 251 8.29 -16.75 -18.33
CA ALA A 251 7.86 -17.06 -19.68
C ALA A 251 7.52 -18.54 -19.80
N VAL A 252 6.45 -18.86 -20.54
CA VAL A 252 6.00 -20.24 -20.75
C VAL A 252 6.05 -20.56 -22.24
N VAL A 253 6.55 -21.74 -22.62
CA VAL A 253 6.35 -22.28 -23.99
C VAL A 253 4.97 -22.92 -24.06
N THR A 254 4.09 -22.39 -24.89
CA THR A 254 2.65 -22.67 -24.82
C THR A 254 2.07 -23.44 -26.02
N ALA A 255 2.75 -23.49 -27.17
CA ALA A 255 2.19 -24.14 -28.37
C ALA A 255 3.22 -24.65 -29.39
N PHE A 256 2.82 -25.67 -30.17
CA PHE A 256 3.51 -26.13 -31.38
C PHE A 256 2.65 -25.91 -32.63
N SER A 257 3.24 -25.49 -33.75
CA SER A 257 2.50 -25.32 -35.03
C SER A 257 1.94 -26.60 -35.64
N SER A 258 2.39 -27.78 -35.18
CA SER A 258 1.86 -29.08 -35.60
C SER A 258 2.12 -30.15 -34.53
N PRO A 259 1.42 -31.31 -34.58
CA PRO A 259 1.61 -32.39 -33.61
C PRO A 259 3.05 -32.93 -33.62
N LEU A 260 3.55 -33.28 -32.43
CA LEU A 260 4.86 -33.93 -32.29
C LEU A 260 4.90 -35.26 -33.09
N PRO A 261 6.09 -35.67 -33.57
CA PRO A 261 6.28 -37.00 -34.16
C PRO A 261 5.78 -38.11 -33.22
N GLU A 262 5.21 -39.17 -33.78
CA GLU A 262 4.63 -40.27 -33.01
C GLU A 262 5.65 -40.87 -32.03
N GLY A 263 5.23 -41.03 -30.77
CA GLY A 263 6.08 -41.52 -29.68
C GLY A 263 6.79 -40.44 -28.87
N LEU A 264 6.66 -39.16 -29.23
CA LEU A 264 7.12 -38.01 -28.45
C LEU A 264 5.95 -37.27 -27.80
N VAL A 265 6.16 -36.78 -26.57
CA VAL A 265 5.16 -36.06 -25.77
C VAL A 265 5.79 -34.78 -25.20
N TRP A 266 5.00 -33.71 -25.14
CA TRP A 266 5.36 -32.46 -24.48
C TRP A 266 4.88 -32.46 -23.03
N ASN A 267 5.76 -32.09 -22.11
CA ASN A 267 5.41 -31.79 -20.73
C ASN A 267 5.53 -30.27 -20.50
N PRO A 268 4.41 -29.54 -20.29
CA PRO A 268 4.43 -28.09 -20.06
C PRO A 268 5.02 -27.70 -18.71
N ASP A 269 4.96 -28.57 -17.69
CA ASP A 269 5.49 -28.25 -16.36
C ASP A 269 7.02 -28.31 -16.35
N THR A 270 7.61 -29.29 -17.04
CA THR A 270 9.07 -29.44 -17.14
C THR A 270 9.67 -28.76 -18.36
N GLN A 271 8.83 -28.24 -19.27
CA GLN A 271 9.23 -27.66 -20.56
C GLN A 271 10.07 -28.64 -21.40
N GLN A 272 9.71 -29.92 -21.41
CA GLN A 272 10.45 -31.00 -22.07
C GLN A 272 9.63 -31.75 -23.12
N ILE A 273 10.26 -32.05 -24.25
CA ILE A 273 9.82 -33.11 -25.16
C ILE A 273 10.52 -34.40 -24.76
N SER A 274 9.77 -35.46 -24.51
CA SER A 274 10.33 -36.77 -24.13
C SER A 274 9.57 -37.92 -24.77
N GLY A 275 10.21 -39.09 -24.86
CA GLY A 275 9.58 -40.31 -25.34
C GLY A 275 10.47 -41.12 -26.28
N THR A 276 9.89 -42.10 -26.97
CA THR A 276 10.59 -43.00 -27.88
C THR A 276 9.97 -42.88 -29.27
N PRO A 277 10.62 -42.24 -30.25
CA PRO A 277 10.04 -42.04 -31.57
C PRO A 277 9.70 -43.36 -32.28
N ALA A 278 8.51 -43.43 -32.85
CA ALA A 278 8.05 -44.60 -33.60
C ALA A 278 8.78 -44.71 -34.96
N ALA A 279 8.85 -45.92 -35.52
CA ALA A 279 9.44 -46.14 -36.85
C ALA A 279 8.62 -45.45 -37.97
N SER A 280 7.31 -45.28 -37.77
CA SER A 280 6.40 -44.49 -38.62
C SER A 280 6.73 -43.00 -38.64
N ALA A 281 7.49 -42.51 -37.65
CA ALA A 281 7.86 -41.10 -37.51
C ALA A 281 9.19 -40.75 -38.21
N VAL A 282 9.85 -41.70 -38.90
CA VAL A 282 11.10 -41.46 -39.66
C VAL A 282 10.88 -40.38 -40.73
N GLY A 283 11.77 -39.38 -40.75
CA GLY A 283 11.67 -38.21 -41.62
C GLY A 283 12.05 -36.92 -40.88
N SER A 284 11.90 -35.78 -41.55
CA SER A 284 12.12 -34.45 -40.97
C SER A 284 10.80 -33.69 -40.84
N ARG A 285 10.60 -33.03 -39.70
CA ARG A 285 9.45 -32.16 -39.42
C ARG A 285 9.92 -30.87 -38.76
N THR A 286 9.45 -29.74 -39.27
CA THR A 286 9.68 -28.42 -38.65
C THR A 286 8.48 -28.06 -37.79
N LEU A 287 8.76 -27.69 -36.55
CA LEU A 287 7.80 -27.25 -35.56
C LEU A 287 8.11 -25.78 -35.24
N GLU A 288 7.09 -24.98 -34.98
CA GLU A 288 7.22 -23.64 -34.42
C GLU A 288 6.78 -23.67 -32.96
N PHE A 289 7.51 -22.98 -32.09
CA PHE A 289 7.30 -22.90 -30.65
C PHE A 289 7.03 -21.45 -30.31
N ILE A 290 6.08 -21.23 -29.40
CA ILE A 290 5.72 -19.90 -28.93
C ILE A 290 6.10 -19.78 -27.47
N ALA A 291 6.98 -18.84 -27.14
CA ALA A 291 7.19 -18.38 -25.77
C ALA A 291 6.40 -17.09 -25.54
N ASP A 292 5.74 -17.01 -24.39
CA ASP A 292 4.86 -15.88 -24.06
C ASP A 292 5.06 -15.45 -22.60
N ASN A 293 5.28 -14.16 -22.40
CA ASN A 293 5.28 -13.47 -21.10
C ASN A 293 4.43 -12.18 -21.14
N GLY A 294 3.46 -12.10 -22.06
CA GLY A 294 2.76 -10.89 -22.45
C GLY A 294 3.19 -10.36 -23.83
N ARG A 295 4.36 -10.79 -24.32
CA ARG A 295 4.80 -10.63 -25.72
C ARG A 295 5.23 -11.98 -26.28
N GLN A 296 4.68 -12.32 -27.44
CA GLN A 296 4.93 -13.60 -28.09
C GLN A 296 6.22 -13.58 -28.92
N VAL A 297 7.09 -14.56 -28.67
CA VAL A 297 8.26 -14.85 -29.51
C VAL A 297 8.09 -16.23 -30.13
N ARG A 298 8.45 -16.35 -31.40
CA ARG A 298 8.34 -17.59 -32.18
C ARG A 298 9.72 -18.07 -32.58
N GLN A 299 9.98 -19.35 -32.42
CA GLN A 299 11.18 -20.00 -32.94
C GLN A 299 10.83 -21.29 -33.65
N GLN A 300 11.57 -21.62 -34.71
CA GLN A 300 11.40 -22.89 -35.42
C GLN A 300 12.49 -23.89 -34.99
N MET A 301 12.10 -25.16 -34.85
CA MET A 301 13.01 -26.28 -34.66
C MET A 301 12.63 -27.42 -35.58
N THR A 302 13.64 -28.01 -36.21
CA THR A 302 13.46 -29.18 -37.09
C THR A 302 13.88 -30.45 -36.37
N ILE A 303 12.94 -31.38 -36.18
CA ILE A 303 13.22 -32.72 -35.67
C ILE A 303 13.43 -33.65 -36.86
N THR A 304 14.57 -34.31 -36.89
CA THR A 304 14.90 -35.35 -37.88
C THR A 304 15.03 -36.70 -37.19
N ILE A 305 14.18 -37.65 -37.53
CA ILE A 305 14.20 -39.01 -37.00
C ILE A 305 14.78 -39.93 -38.06
N THR A 306 15.90 -40.58 -37.72
CA THR A 306 16.49 -41.64 -38.55
C THR A 306 16.07 -43.01 -38.04
N ARG A 307 16.30 -44.04 -38.86
CA ARG A 307 16.30 -45.42 -38.36
C ARG A 307 17.41 -45.63 -37.32
#